data_AF-A0A4Y2Q4N0-F1
#
_entry.id   AF-A0A4Y2Q4N0-F1
#
_cell.length_a   1.000
_cell.length_b   1.000
_cell.length_c   1.000
_cell.angle_alpha   90.00
_cell.angle_beta   90.00
_cell.angle_gamma   90.00
#
_symmetry.space_group_name_H-M   'P 1'
#
loop_
_entity.id
_entity.type
_entity.pdbx_description
1 polymer ?
#
loop_
_entity_poly.entity_id
_entity_poly.type
_entity_poly.pdbx_seq_one_letter_code
_entity_poly.pdbx_strand_id
1 'polypeptide(L)'
;MKETETKELSKKRKFKLPKIELKKFTGDAKEYSSFWSQFRKIHEDTNIPNVDKIQYLLQAVVPKTKATRVVERKLSKENYPKAIAQLKERFGRDDLLVQIYVRDILSMVMKNAASGRTKTDLPALYVELEAKIRAPESLGRT
;
A
#
# COMPACT_ATOMS: atom_id res chain seq x y z
N MET A 1 45.63 35.10 14.31
CA MET A 1 44.51 34.47 15.03
C MET A 1 43.42 34.26 13.99
N LYS A 2 43.10 33.05 13.48
CA LYS A 2 43.06 31.70 14.11
C LYS A 2 42.17 31.71 15.35
N GLU A 3 41.16 30.85 15.54
CA GLU A 3 40.51 29.78 14.73
C GLU A 3 39.12 29.47 15.40
N THR A 4 38.16 28.69 14.92
CA THR A 4 38.14 27.62 13.90
C THR A 4 36.78 27.55 13.12
N GLU A 5 36.33 26.34 12.76
CA GLU A 5 35.10 25.87 12.06
C GLU A 5 33.79 25.97 12.89
N THR A 6 32.58 25.86 12.33
CA THR A 6 32.00 24.66 11.67
C THR A 6 31.53 24.86 10.23
N LYS A 7 32.32 24.39 9.25
CA LYS A 7 31.83 24.09 7.89
C LYS A 7 31.26 22.68 7.85
N GLU A 8 30.02 22.51 8.30
CA GLU A 8 29.36 21.21 8.14
C GLU A 8 29.14 20.89 6.66
N LEU A 9 29.75 19.80 6.19
CA LEU A 9 29.95 19.54 4.76
C LEU A 9 28.74 18.87 4.15
N SER A 10 27.66 19.62 3.97
CA SER A 10 26.48 19.20 3.19
C SER A 10 26.83 19.07 1.69
N LYS A 11 27.62 18.05 1.33
CA LYS A 11 27.90 17.60 -0.03
C LYS A 11 26.57 17.19 -0.67
N LYS A 12 25.87 18.16 -1.28
CA LYS A 12 24.63 17.97 -2.05
C LYS A 12 24.90 16.95 -3.16
N ARG A 13 24.61 15.67 -2.87
CA ARG A 13 24.79 14.55 -3.80
C ARG A 13 23.90 14.82 -5.01
N LYS A 14 24.49 15.21 -6.15
CA LYS A 14 23.76 15.60 -7.39
C LYS A 14 23.14 14.41 -8.13
N PHE A 15 22.58 13.44 -7.40
CA PHE A 15 21.74 12.41 -8.00
C PHE A 15 20.39 13.04 -8.36
N LYS A 16 20.14 13.22 -9.66
CA LYS A 16 18.78 13.43 -10.18
C LYS A 16 18.03 12.10 -10.07
N LEU A 17 17.63 11.75 -8.84
CA LEU A 17 16.73 10.62 -8.61
C LEU A 17 15.44 10.83 -9.44
N PRO A 18 14.83 9.77 -9.98
CA PRO A 18 13.48 9.86 -10.53
C PRO A 18 12.54 10.51 -9.51
N LYS A 19 11.60 11.34 -9.98
CA LYS A 19 10.53 11.84 -9.11
C LYS A 19 9.83 10.64 -8.50
N ILE A 20 9.77 10.56 -7.17
CA ILE A 20 9.13 9.44 -6.48
C ILE A 20 7.62 9.58 -6.68
N GLU A 21 7.10 8.90 -7.69
CA GLU A 21 5.66 8.81 -7.91
C GLU A 21 5.03 7.98 -6.79
N LEU A 22 3.96 8.51 -6.20
CA LEU A 22 3.21 7.79 -5.19
C LEU A 22 2.57 6.54 -5.78
N LYS A 23 2.86 5.36 -5.19
CA LYS A 23 2.31 4.08 -5.64
C LYS A 23 0.79 4.20 -5.76
N LYS A 24 0.30 3.98 -6.97
CA LYS A 24 -1.11 4.10 -7.31
C LYS A 24 -1.93 3.08 -6.51
N PHE A 25 -3.03 3.54 -5.93
CA PHE A 25 -3.90 2.74 -5.07
C PHE A 25 -5.30 2.58 -5.67
N THR A 26 -5.73 1.34 -5.88
CA THR A 26 -7.04 1.00 -6.47
C THR A 26 -8.13 0.76 -5.41
N GLY A 27 -7.75 0.55 -4.15
CA GLY A 27 -8.65 0.06 -3.11
C GLY A 27 -8.76 -1.46 -3.06
N ASP A 28 -7.70 -2.18 -3.45
CA ASP A 28 -7.47 -3.56 -3.00
C ASP A 28 -6.78 -3.54 -1.62
N ALA A 29 -7.23 -4.40 -0.70
CA ALA A 29 -6.60 -4.54 0.62
C ALA A 29 -5.15 -5.07 0.53
N LYS A 30 -4.83 -5.88 -0.49
CA LYS A 30 -3.46 -6.37 -0.75
C LYS A 30 -2.51 -5.23 -1.12
N GLU A 31 -3.00 -4.22 -1.84
CA GLU A 31 -2.22 -3.02 -2.18
C GLU A 31 -2.03 -2.08 -0.98
N TYR A 32 -2.94 -2.10 0.00
CA TYR A 32 -3.00 -1.09 1.06
C TYR A 32 -1.69 -1.01 1.86
N SER A 33 -1.12 -2.14 2.32
CA SER A 33 0.14 -2.12 3.09
C SER A 33 1.32 -1.56 2.28
N SER A 34 1.36 -1.84 0.98
CA SER A 34 2.34 -1.29 0.02
C SER A 34 2.16 0.21 -0.23
N PHE A 35 0.90 0.67 -0.32
CA PHE A 35 0.57 2.09 -0.49
C PHE A 35 0.87 2.86 0.79
N TRP A 36 0.44 2.32 1.94
CA TRP A 36 0.57 2.97 3.25
C TRP A 36 2.03 3.12 3.67
N SER A 37 2.91 2.14 3.41
CA SER A 37 4.34 2.27 3.75
C SER A 37 5.06 3.41 3.00
N GLN A 38 4.58 3.79 1.82
CA GLN A 38 5.02 5.01 1.13
C GLN A 38 4.31 6.26 1.64
N PHE A 39 2.96 6.23 1.65
CA PHE A 39 2.14 7.40 1.98
C PHE A 39 2.29 7.86 3.44
N ARG A 40 2.62 6.94 4.35
CA ARG A 40 2.92 7.22 5.77
C ARG A 40 3.96 8.33 5.93
N LYS A 41 4.96 8.41 5.05
CA LYS A 41 5.99 9.48 5.10
C LYS A 41 5.40 10.88 4.87
N ILE A 42 4.42 11.01 3.96
CA ILE A 42 3.66 12.25 3.74
C ILE A 42 2.65 12.48 4.87
N HIS A 43 2.08 11.42 5.44
CA HIS A 43 1.17 11.54 6.58
C HIS A 43 1.87 12.11 7.83
N GLU A 44 3.07 11.62 8.14
CA GLU A 44 3.85 11.98 9.33
C GLU A 44 4.63 13.30 9.20
N ASP A 45 4.92 13.78 7.97
CA ASP A 45 5.62 15.06 7.76
C ASP A 45 4.76 16.25 8.24
N THR A 46 5.21 16.95 9.27
CA THR A 46 4.52 18.11 9.87
C THR A 46 4.64 19.38 9.03
N ASN A 47 5.57 19.45 8.07
CA ASN A 47 5.77 20.63 7.22
C ASN A 47 4.74 20.73 6.09
N ILE A 48 4.01 19.64 5.79
CA ILE A 48 3.01 19.59 4.73
C ILE A 48 1.62 19.92 5.32
N PRO A 49 0.92 20.98 4.86
CA PRO A 49 -0.45 21.25 5.25
C PRO A 49 -1.42 20.08 4.96
N ASN A 50 -2.44 19.92 5.81
CA ASN A 50 -3.47 18.88 5.63
C ASN A 50 -4.20 18.96 4.27
N VAL A 51 -4.31 20.16 3.68
CA VAL A 51 -4.89 20.39 2.34
C VAL A 51 -4.01 19.76 1.25
N ASP A 52 -2.69 19.91 1.35
CA ASP A 52 -1.75 19.33 0.38
C ASP A 52 -1.64 17.81 0.57
N LYS A 53 -1.71 17.32 1.81
CA LYS A 53 -1.82 15.87 2.09
C LYS A 53 -3.10 15.25 1.49
N ILE A 54 -4.20 15.99 1.43
CA ILE A 54 -5.42 15.60 0.68
C ILE A 54 -5.13 15.53 -0.82
N GLN A 55 -4.43 16.52 -1.38
CA GLN A 55 -4.10 16.54 -2.81
C GLN A 55 -3.13 15.41 -3.21
N TYR A 56 -2.14 15.08 -2.37
CA TYR A 56 -1.28 13.91 -2.56
C TYR A 56 -2.07 12.60 -2.46
N LEU A 57 -3.04 12.49 -1.54
CA LEU A 57 -3.91 11.31 -1.46
C LEU A 57 -4.76 11.15 -2.72
N LEU A 58 -5.33 12.23 -3.25
CA LEU A 58 -6.05 12.24 -4.52
C LEU A 58 -5.16 11.81 -5.71
N GLN A 59 -3.92 12.32 -5.79
CA GLN A 59 -2.99 11.93 -6.85
C GLN A 59 -2.51 10.47 -6.76
N ALA A 60 -2.44 9.91 -5.55
CA ALA A 60 -2.08 8.51 -5.31
C ALA A 60 -3.24 7.54 -5.62
N VAL A 61 -4.50 7.99 -5.58
CA VAL A 61 -5.66 7.14 -5.86
C VAL A 61 -5.94 7.05 -7.37
N VAL A 62 -6.17 5.84 -7.87
CA VAL A 62 -6.56 5.63 -9.27
C VAL A 62 -8.02 6.08 -9.48
N PRO A 63 -8.35 6.89 -10.51
CA PRO A 63 -9.72 7.30 -10.80
C PRO A 63 -10.69 6.14 -11.07
N LYS A 64 -11.98 6.32 -10.76
CA LYS A 64 -13.08 5.35 -10.99
C LYS A 64 -12.96 4.00 -10.22
N THR A 65 -12.08 3.89 -9.23
CA THR A 65 -11.81 2.66 -8.47
C THR A 65 -12.54 2.60 -7.11
N LYS A 66 -12.30 1.52 -6.34
CA LYS A 66 -12.85 1.35 -4.99
C LYS A 66 -12.29 2.41 -4.03
N ALA A 67 -11.04 2.84 -4.21
CA ALA A 67 -10.42 3.89 -3.42
C ALA A 67 -11.01 5.27 -3.73
N THR A 68 -11.22 5.63 -5.01
CA THR A 68 -11.82 6.94 -5.38
C THR A 68 -13.17 7.11 -4.72
N ARG A 69 -14.04 6.09 -4.78
CA ARG A 69 -15.38 6.10 -4.15
C ARG A 69 -15.38 6.26 -2.61
N VAL A 70 -14.25 6.04 -1.92
CA VAL A 70 -14.08 6.34 -0.49
C VAL A 70 -13.60 7.77 -0.32
N VAL A 71 -12.56 8.14 -1.06
CA VAL A 71 -11.88 9.43 -0.96
C VAL A 71 -12.80 10.56 -1.42
N GLU A 72 -13.41 10.48 -2.61
CA GLU A 72 -14.42 11.43 -3.12
C GLU A 72 -15.61 11.60 -2.17
N ARG A 73 -16.11 10.50 -1.57
CA ARG A 73 -17.29 10.50 -0.70
C ARG A 73 -17.02 11.10 0.69
N LYS A 74 -15.75 11.19 1.12
CA LYS A 74 -15.38 11.60 2.49
C LYS A 74 -14.50 12.85 2.54
N LEU A 75 -13.97 13.32 1.41
CA LEU A 75 -13.24 14.59 1.30
C LEU A 75 -14.20 15.79 1.24
N SER A 76 -14.77 16.16 2.39
CA SER A 76 -14.81 17.60 2.70
C SER A 76 -13.38 18.05 2.99
N LYS A 77 -12.97 19.22 2.48
CA LYS A 77 -11.60 19.75 2.59
C LYS A 77 -11.08 19.84 4.04
N GLU A 78 -11.98 20.00 4.99
CA GLU A 78 -11.67 20.36 6.38
C GLU A 78 -11.12 19.19 7.24
N ASN A 79 -11.21 17.94 6.77
CA ASN A 79 -11.10 16.77 7.65
C ASN A 79 -10.18 15.64 7.14
N TYR A 80 -8.95 15.97 6.74
CA TYR A 80 -7.90 14.99 6.39
C TYR A 80 -7.78 13.80 7.38
N PRO A 81 -7.77 14.00 8.71
CA PRO A 81 -7.68 12.88 9.66
C PRO A 81 -8.85 11.88 9.55
N LYS A 82 -10.08 12.36 9.29
CA LYS A 82 -11.26 11.50 9.13
C LYS A 82 -11.19 10.69 7.82
N ALA A 83 -10.66 11.28 6.75
CA ALA A 83 -10.41 10.58 5.49
C ALA A 83 -9.37 9.46 5.65
N ILE A 84 -8.26 9.71 6.36
CA ILE A 84 -7.23 8.70 6.65
C ILE A 84 -7.76 7.58 7.56
N ALA A 85 -8.48 7.93 8.62
CA ALA A 85 -9.08 6.94 9.52
C ALA A 85 -9.99 5.95 8.76
N GLN A 86 -10.83 6.45 7.86
CA GLN A 86 -11.77 5.62 7.08
C GLN A 86 -11.10 4.87 5.92
N LEU A 87 -9.97 5.38 5.41
CA LEU A 87 -9.11 4.63 4.49
C LEU A 87 -8.50 3.40 5.20
N LYS A 88 -8.03 3.57 6.45
CA LYS A 88 -7.52 2.48 7.30
C LYS A 88 -8.62 1.49 7.70
N GLU A 89 -9.78 1.98 8.14
CA GLU A 89 -10.96 1.17 8.50
C GLU A 89 -11.43 0.26 7.33
N ARG A 90 -11.40 0.78 6.10
CA ARG A 90 -11.97 0.08 4.94
C ARG A 90 -11.00 -0.79 4.17
N PHE A 91 -9.70 -0.50 4.20
CA PHE A 91 -8.67 -1.22 3.43
C PHE A 91 -7.48 -1.72 4.25
N GLY A 92 -7.22 -1.12 5.41
CA GLY A 92 -6.11 -1.50 6.29
C GLY A 92 -6.42 -2.65 7.25
N ARG A 93 -7.67 -3.10 7.32
CA ARG A 93 -8.13 -4.20 8.18
C ARG A 93 -7.38 -5.51 7.89
N ASP A 94 -6.90 -6.14 8.96
CA ASP A 94 -6.14 -7.39 8.92
C ASP A 94 -7.08 -8.59 8.70
N ASP A 95 -8.23 -8.59 9.37
CA ASP A 95 -9.33 -9.55 9.20
C ASP A 95 -9.78 -9.68 7.73
N LEU A 96 -9.98 -8.54 7.07
CA LEU A 96 -10.38 -8.49 5.66
C LEU A 96 -9.30 -9.09 4.74
N LEU A 97 -8.03 -8.86 5.05
CA LEU A 97 -6.93 -9.37 4.25
C LEU A 97 -6.79 -10.90 4.41
N VAL A 98 -6.88 -11.41 5.64
CA VAL A 98 -6.86 -12.86 5.92
C VAL A 98 -8.03 -13.56 5.21
N GLN A 99 -9.25 -13.01 5.30
CA GLN A 99 -10.41 -13.55 4.58
C GLN A 99 -10.22 -13.62 3.06
N ILE A 100 -9.55 -12.62 2.47
CA ILE A 100 -9.23 -12.61 1.04
C ILE A 100 -8.22 -13.73 0.71
N TYR A 101 -7.13 -13.88 1.46
CA TYR A 101 -6.15 -14.95 1.21
C TYR A 101 -6.75 -16.35 1.40
N VAL A 102 -7.53 -16.58 2.47
CA VAL A 102 -8.22 -17.86 2.72
C VAL A 102 -9.16 -18.20 1.56
N ARG A 103 -9.99 -17.25 1.11
CA ARG A 103 -10.90 -17.47 -0.03
C ARG A 103 -10.14 -17.74 -1.34
N ASP A 104 -9.03 -17.05 -1.57
CA ASP A 104 -8.21 -17.25 -2.77
C ASP A 104 -7.49 -18.62 -2.77
N ILE A 105 -7.06 -19.11 -1.60
CA ILE A 105 -6.55 -20.48 -1.41
C ILE A 105 -7.66 -21.51 -1.65
N LEU A 106 -8.84 -21.34 -1.04
CA LEU A 106 -10.00 -22.22 -1.24
C LEU A 106 -10.42 -22.27 -2.72
N SER A 107 -10.42 -21.14 -3.43
CA SER A 107 -10.70 -21.09 -4.87
C SER A 107 -9.67 -21.87 -5.69
N MET A 108 -8.39 -21.81 -5.34
CA MET A 108 -7.33 -22.57 -6.00
C MET A 108 -7.48 -24.09 -5.76
N VAL A 109 -7.78 -24.51 -4.53
CA VAL A 109 -8.03 -25.92 -4.19
C VAL A 109 -9.26 -26.46 -4.91
N MET A 110 -10.38 -25.71 -4.91
CA MET A 110 -11.60 -26.13 -5.62
C MET A 110 -11.40 -26.23 -7.14
N LYS A 111 -10.63 -25.32 -7.75
CA LYS A 111 -10.26 -25.42 -9.17
C LYS A 111 -9.47 -26.70 -9.44
N ASN A 112 -8.42 -26.98 -8.66
CA ASN A 112 -7.63 -28.20 -8.81
C ASN A 112 -8.46 -29.49 -8.66
N ALA A 113 -9.43 -29.51 -7.75
CA ALA A 113 -10.36 -30.63 -7.60
C ALA A 113 -11.31 -30.78 -8.81
N ALA A 114 -11.86 -29.68 -9.32
CA ALA A 114 -12.77 -29.68 -10.46
C ALA A 114 -12.08 -29.95 -11.81
N SER A 115 -10.80 -29.59 -11.96
CA SER A 115 -10.05 -29.70 -13.23
C SER A 115 -9.58 -31.12 -13.62
N GLY A 116 -9.94 -32.17 -12.86
CA GLY A 116 -9.78 -33.57 -13.31
C GLY A 116 -8.36 -34.03 -13.65
N ARG A 117 -7.32 -33.31 -13.19
CA ARG A 117 -5.89 -33.55 -13.44
C ARG A 117 -5.48 -33.80 -14.91
N THR A 118 -5.62 -32.80 -15.77
CA THR A 118 -4.78 -32.67 -16.98
C THR A 118 -3.55 -31.78 -16.73
N LYS A 119 -2.59 -32.33 -15.96
CA LYS A 119 -1.18 -31.89 -15.95
C LYS A 119 -0.90 -30.42 -15.56
N THR A 120 -1.65 -29.85 -14.60
CA THR A 120 -1.14 -28.70 -13.83
C THR A 120 0.05 -29.15 -12.98
N ASP A 121 1.17 -28.46 -13.11
CA ASP A 121 2.44 -28.92 -12.54
C ASP A 121 2.44 -28.79 -11.00
N LEU A 122 2.65 -29.91 -10.31
CA LEU A 122 2.51 -29.98 -8.84
C LEU A 122 3.48 -29.02 -8.10
N PRO A 123 4.74 -28.83 -8.53
CA PRO A 123 5.62 -27.82 -7.98
C PRO A 123 5.09 -26.38 -8.15
N ALA A 124 4.49 -26.05 -9.30
CA ALA A 124 3.93 -24.72 -9.54
C ALA A 124 2.74 -24.43 -8.60
N LEU A 125 1.89 -25.43 -8.34
CA LEU A 125 0.81 -25.33 -7.36
C LEU A 125 1.32 -25.19 -5.93
N TYR A 126 2.41 -25.88 -5.57
CA TYR A 126 3.06 -25.71 -4.28
C TYR A 126 3.65 -24.30 -4.10
N VAL A 127 4.34 -23.78 -5.12
CA VAL A 127 4.89 -22.42 -5.12
C VAL A 127 3.78 -21.36 -5.03
N GLU A 128 2.65 -21.52 -5.73
CA GLU A 128 1.53 -20.60 -5.61
C GLU A 128 0.86 -20.68 -4.22
N LEU A 129 0.81 -21.86 -3.60
CA LEU A 129 0.30 -22.04 -2.23
C LEU A 129 1.20 -21.37 -1.19
N GLU A 130 2.52 -21.64 -1.22
CA GLU A 130 3.49 -20.94 -0.37
C GLU A 130 3.40 -19.43 -0.53
N ALA A 131 3.32 -18.93 -1.76
CA ALA A 131 3.24 -17.50 -2.04
C ALA A 131 1.97 -16.85 -1.45
N LYS A 132 0.84 -17.58 -1.36
CA LYS A 132 -0.38 -17.08 -0.69
C LYS A 132 -0.28 -17.15 0.84
N ILE A 133 0.39 -18.16 1.39
CA ILE A 133 0.56 -18.34 2.85
C ILE A 133 1.58 -17.35 3.43
N ARG A 134 2.73 -17.17 2.75
CA ARG A 134 3.83 -16.28 3.17
C ARG A 134 3.55 -14.79 2.91
N ALA A 135 2.54 -14.46 2.10
CA ALA A 135 2.22 -13.07 1.78
C ALA A 135 1.76 -12.24 3.01
N PRO A 136 0.81 -12.69 3.85
CA PRO A 136 0.50 -12.04 5.14
C PRO A 136 1.74 -11.74 6.00
N GLU A 137 2.62 -12.73 6.20
CA GLU A 137 3.85 -12.60 6.99
C GLU A 137 4.74 -11.47 6.43
N SER A 138 4.93 -11.45 5.09
CA SER A 138 5.72 -10.43 4.39
C SER A 138 5.17 -9.00 4.51
N LEU A 139 3.90 -8.86 4.88
CA LEU A 139 3.23 -7.58 5.13
C LEU A 139 3.26 -7.15 6.60
N GLY A 140 4.02 -7.86 7.45
CA GLY A 140 4.17 -7.57 8.87
C GLY A 140 2.94 -7.95 9.69
N ARG A 141 2.23 -9.02 9.28
CA ARG A 141 0.98 -9.49 9.88
C ARG A 141 1.12 -10.97 10.26
N THR A 142 1.18 -11.22 11.56
CA THR A 142 1.31 -12.54 12.21
C THR A 142 0.31 -12.61 13.36
#